data_AF-A0A193PMU5-F1
#
_entry.id   AF-A0A193PMU5-F1
#
_cell.length_a   1.000
_cell.length_b   1.000
_cell.length_c   1.000
_cell.angle_alpha   90.00
_cell.angle_beta   90.00
_cell.angle_gamma   90.00
#
_symmetry.space_group_name_H-M   'P 1'
#
loop_
_entity.id
_entity.type
_entity.pdbx_description
1 polymer ?
#
loop_
_entity_poly.entity_id
_entity_poly.type
_entity_poly.pdbx_seq_one_letter_code
_entity_poly.pdbx_strand_id
1 'polypeptide(L)'
;MFFSCARKISAVCLVSLALTGCFDKEETHSVEWFSNHNAERAETVKRCSDNPGELGNTPNCKNAIAAEQKASSGSLRHINNW
;
A
#
# COMPACT_ATOMS: atom_id res chain seq x y z
N MET A 1 -56.87 9.28 -6.38
CA MET A 1 -56.84 8.84 -7.79
C MET A 1 -55.76 7.77 -7.87
N PHE A 2 -56.17 6.53 -8.16
CA PHE A 2 -55.34 5.34 -8.07
C PHE A 2 -54.45 5.20 -9.32
N PHE A 3 -53.13 5.17 -9.14
CA PHE A 3 -52.21 4.67 -10.17
C PHE A 3 -52.24 3.14 -10.14
N SER A 4 -52.91 2.56 -11.13
CA SER A 4 -53.07 1.11 -11.31
C SER A 4 -52.10 0.57 -12.36
N CYS A 5 -51.74 -0.70 -12.18
CA CYS A 5 -51.13 -1.63 -13.15
C CYS A 5 -49.59 -1.63 -13.30
N ALA A 6 -48.94 -2.24 -12.29
CA ALA A 6 -48.03 -3.37 -12.45
C ALA A 6 -47.21 -3.51 -13.75
N ARG A 7 -45.87 -3.45 -13.61
CA ARG A 7 -45.04 -4.57 -14.08
C ARG A 7 -43.78 -4.69 -13.22
N LYS A 8 -43.73 -5.79 -12.47
CA LYS A 8 -42.55 -6.29 -11.76
C LYS A 8 -41.39 -6.44 -12.73
N ILE A 9 -40.27 -5.76 -12.50
CA ILE A 9 -38.90 -6.32 -12.54
C ILE A 9 -38.10 -5.44 -11.57
N SER A 10 -37.61 -6.03 -10.48
CA SER A 10 -36.72 -5.36 -9.53
C SER A 10 -35.59 -4.68 -10.28
N ALA A 11 -35.57 -3.35 -10.24
CA ALA A 11 -34.38 -2.58 -10.59
C ALA A 11 -33.36 -2.78 -9.49
N VAL A 12 -32.59 -3.88 -9.57
CA VAL A 12 -31.37 -4.03 -8.78
C VAL A 12 -30.35 -3.07 -9.40
N CYS A 13 -30.35 -1.82 -8.92
CA CYS A 13 -29.26 -0.90 -9.17
C CYS A 13 -28.01 -1.46 -8.49
N LEU A 14 -27.21 -2.21 -9.22
CA LEU A 14 -25.83 -2.53 -8.85
C LEU A 14 -25.05 -1.21 -8.91
N VAL A 15 -25.04 -0.48 -7.79
CA VAL A 15 -24.09 0.61 -7.57
C VAL A 15 -22.73 -0.05 -7.38
N SER A 16 -22.00 -0.22 -8.47
CA SER A 16 -20.58 -0.49 -8.42
C SER A 16 -19.89 0.78 -7.94
N LEU A 17 -19.70 0.93 -6.62
CA LEU A 17 -18.74 1.90 -6.13
C LEU A 17 -17.36 1.44 -6.61
N ALA A 18 -16.90 1.98 -7.74
CA ALA A 18 -15.50 1.92 -8.09
C ALA A 18 -14.75 2.67 -6.98
N LEU A 19 -14.09 1.93 -6.09
CA LEU A 19 -13.19 2.50 -5.10
C LEU A 19 -11.96 2.99 -5.87
N THR A 20 -12.04 4.20 -6.41
CA THR A 20 -10.86 4.85 -6.99
C THR A 20 -9.94 5.18 -5.83
N GLY A 21 -8.90 4.37 -5.62
CA GLY A 21 -7.82 4.71 -4.72
C GLY A 21 -7.20 6.02 -5.20
N CYS A 22 -7.49 7.11 -4.49
CA CYS A 22 -6.83 8.39 -4.71
C CYS A 22 -5.43 8.26 -4.11
N PHE A 23 -4.49 7.71 -4.87
CA PHE A 23 -3.09 7.74 -4.49
C PHE A 23 -2.57 9.12 -4.82
N ASP A 24 -2.47 9.98 -3.80
CA ASP A 24 -1.67 11.19 -3.91
C ASP A 24 -0.28 10.76 -4.40
N LYS A 25 0.20 11.41 -5.46
CA LYS A 25 1.55 11.16 -5.98
C LYS A 25 2.54 11.71 -4.95
N GLU A 26 2.92 10.86 -4.01
CA GLU A 26 3.99 11.15 -3.07
C GLU A 26 5.33 11.31 -3.81
N GLU A 27 6.21 12.14 -3.24
CA GLU A 27 7.58 12.22 -3.69
C GLU A 27 8.23 10.82 -3.62
N THR A 28 8.94 10.45 -4.68
CA THR A 28 9.66 9.18 -4.71
C THR A 28 11.03 9.35 -4.07
N HIS A 29 11.27 8.61 -2.99
CA HIS A 29 12.56 8.61 -2.29
C HIS A 29 13.40 7.39 -2.66
N SER A 30 14.72 7.57 -2.69
CA SER A 30 15.68 6.51 -3.01
C SER A 30 15.90 5.55 -1.83
N VAL A 31 16.51 4.40 -2.11
CA VAL A 31 16.95 3.46 -1.06
C VAL A 31 17.92 4.12 -0.07
N GLU A 32 18.81 4.98 -0.56
CA GLU A 32 19.77 5.71 0.28
C GLU A 32 19.07 6.68 1.22
N TRP A 33 18.06 7.41 0.72
CA TRP A 33 17.25 8.29 1.54
C TRP A 33 16.61 7.50 2.69
N PHE A 34 15.89 6.41 2.38
CA PHE A 34 15.29 5.55 3.41
C PHE A 34 16.33 4.88 4.33
N SER A 35 17.57 4.68 3.89
CA SER A 35 18.64 4.15 4.74
C SER A 35 19.03 5.15 5.84
N ASN A 36 18.93 6.46 5.56
CA ASN A 36 19.25 7.53 6.50
C ASN A 36 18.03 8.04 7.29
N HIS A 37 16.82 7.66 6.87
CA HIS A 37 15.54 8.11 7.44
C HIS A 37 14.77 6.91 8.03
N ASN A 38 15.19 6.49 9.23
CA ASN A 38 14.70 5.26 9.86
C ASN A 38 13.20 5.30 10.18
N ALA A 39 12.68 6.44 10.64
CA ALA A 39 11.27 6.56 11.03
C ALA A 39 10.36 6.45 9.80
N GLU A 40 10.71 7.18 8.74
CA GLU A 40 9.98 7.22 7.48
C GLU A 40 10.09 5.89 6.73
N ARG A 41 11.23 5.20 6.83
CA ARG A 41 11.35 3.83 6.35
C ARG A 41 10.40 2.89 7.08
N ALA A 42 10.39 2.91 8.41
CA ALA A 42 9.55 2.02 9.21
C ALA A 42 8.05 2.27 8.95
N GLU A 43 7.64 3.53 8.87
CA GLU A 43 6.27 3.92 8.53
C GLU A 43 5.90 3.45 7.12
N THR A 44 6.77 3.69 6.14
CA THR A 44 6.52 3.28 4.75
C THR A 44 6.40 1.76 4.65
N VAL A 45 7.33 1.00 5.25
CA VAL A 45 7.28 -0.47 5.27
C VAL A 45 5.99 -0.98 5.89
N LYS A 46 5.54 -0.40 7.01
CA LYS A 46 4.26 -0.75 7.64
C LYS A 46 3.10 -0.51 6.67
N ARG A 47 3.03 0.68 6.08
CA ARG A 47 2.00 1.05 5.11
C ARG A 47 1.98 0.10 3.89
N CYS A 48 3.15 -0.32 3.41
CA CYS A 48 3.27 -1.31 2.34
C CYS A 48 2.72 -2.68 2.75
N SER A 49 2.96 -3.10 4.00
CA SER A 49 2.44 -4.35 4.55
C SER A 49 0.93 -4.32 4.77
N ASP A 50 0.37 -3.16 5.09
CA ASP A 50 -1.07 -3.01 5.32
C ASP A 50 -1.87 -3.05 4.00
N ASN A 51 -1.26 -2.64 2.87
CA ASN A 51 -1.92 -2.61 1.55
C ASN A 51 -1.03 -3.19 0.42
N PRO A 52 -0.64 -4.47 0.47
CA PRO A 52 0.35 -5.03 -0.45
C PRO A 52 -0.12 -5.07 -1.91
N GLY A 53 -1.42 -5.26 -2.15
CA GLY A 53 -2.00 -5.33 -3.49
C GLY A 53 -1.97 -4.00 -4.25
N GLU A 54 -2.08 -2.89 -3.52
CA GLU A 54 -2.11 -1.55 -4.10
C GLU A 54 -0.73 -0.88 -4.05
N LEU A 55 -0.04 -0.98 -2.91
CA LEU A 55 1.19 -0.24 -2.65
C LEU A 55 2.45 -1.06 -2.90
N GLY A 56 2.40 -2.39 -2.87
CA GLY A 56 3.60 -3.24 -2.91
C GLY A 56 4.49 -3.03 -4.14
N ASN A 57 3.90 -2.60 -5.26
CA ASN A 57 4.64 -2.32 -6.49
C ASN A 57 5.09 -0.86 -6.66
N THR A 58 4.73 0.03 -5.73
CA THR A 58 5.12 1.44 -5.79
C THR A 58 6.63 1.62 -5.59
N PRO A 59 7.25 2.65 -6.18
CA PRO A 59 8.67 2.93 -6.00
C PRO A 59 9.07 3.09 -4.52
N ASN A 60 8.28 3.80 -3.72
CA ASN A 60 8.55 4.01 -2.30
C ASN A 60 8.52 2.69 -1.51
N CYS A 61 7.58 1.79 -1.79
CA CYS A 61 7.56 0.48 -1.12
C CYS A 61 8.78 -0.37 -1.48
N LYS A 62 9.14 -0.44 -2.76
CA LYS A 62 10.34 -1.18 -3.19
C LYS A 62 11.61 -0.62 -2.54
N ASN A 63 11.74 0.70 -2.51
CA ASN A 63 12.93 1.35 -1.98
C ASN A 63 13.03 1.24 -0.46
N ALA A 64 11.92 1.41 0.27
CA ALA A 64 11.87 1.27 1.72
C ALA A 64 12.15 -0.17 2.17
N ILE A 65 11.57 -1.17 1.48
CA ILE A 65 11.81 -2.59 1.76
C ILE A 65 13.27 -2.96 1.49
N ALA A 66 13.86 -2.49 0.39
CA ALA A 66 15.28 -2.73 0.09
C ALA A 66 16.20 -2.12 1.17
N ALA A 67 15.88 -0.91 1.64
CA ALA A 67 16.62 -0.28 2.75
C ALA A 67 16.49 -1.07 4.06
N GLU A 68 15.30 -1.61 4.35
CA GLU A 68 15.03 -2.41 5.56
C GLU A 68 15.80 -3.73 5.53
N GLN A 69 15.84 -4.40 4.38
CA GLN A 69 16.63 -5.60 4.16
C GLN A 69 18.13 -5.34 4.34
N LYS A 70 18.64 -4.20 3.85
CA LYS A 70 20.03 -3.80 4.02
C LYS A 70 20.38 -3.58 5.51
N ALA A 71 19.51 -2.90 6.25
CA ALA A 71 19.68 -2.69 7.68
C ALA A 71 19.68 -4.02 8.47
N SER A 72 18.74 -4.91 8.15
CA SER A 72 18.63 -6.23 8.78
C SER A 72 19.80 -7.15 8.44
N SER A 73 20.30 -7.10 7.21
CA SER A 73 21.47 -7.89 6.78
C SER A 73 22.75 -7.49 7.53
N GLY A 74 22.88 -6.21 7.90
CA GLY A 74 23.95 -5.74 8.79
C GLY A 74 23.87 -6.39 10.16
N SER A 75 22.66 -6.52 10.71
CA SER A 75 22.41 -7.23 11.98
C SER A 75 22.76 -8.73 11.88
N LEU A 76 22.41 -9.38 10.77
CA LEU A 76 22.75 -10.80 10.54
C LEU A 76 24.26 -11.07 10.39
N ARG A 77 25.09 -10.09 10.00
CA ARG A 77 26.55 -10.29 10.00
C ARG A 77 27.14 -10.46 11.41
N HIS A 78 26.46 -9.96 12.44
CA HIS A 78 26.96 -9.98 13.81
C HIS A 78 26.55 -11.25 14.58
N ILE A 79 25.66 -12.10 14.05
CA ILE A 79 25.23 -13.33 14.73
C ILE A 79 26.17 -14.52 14.53
N ASN A 80 27.19 -14.43 13.67
CA ASN A 80 28.04 -15.57 13.28
C ASN A 80 29.49 -15.50 13.80
N ASN A 81 29.72 -14.98 15.01
CA ASN A 81 31.04 -15.05 15.67
C ASN A 81 31.03 -16.00 16.89
N TRP A 82 30.53 -17.23 16.68
CA TRP A 82 30.57 -18.32 17.66
C TRP A 82 31.30 -19.51 17.06
#